data_AF-A0A964LS03-F1
#
_entry.id   AF-A0A964LS03-F1
#
_cell.length_a   1.000
_cell.length_b   1.000
_cell.length_c   1.000
_cell.angle_alpha   90.00
_cell.angle_beta   90.00
_cell.angle_gamma   90.00
#
_symmetry.space_group_name_H-M   'P 1'
#
loop_
_entity.id
_entity.type
_entity.pdbx_description
1 polymer ?
#
loop_
_entity_poly.entity_id
_entity_poly.type
_entity_poly.pdbx_seq_one_letter_code
_entity_poly.pdbx_strand_id
1 'polypeptide(L)'
;MATLIDKHLAYVDNATVSAQKRQQKLWKAVTAKRSKAGLLPLTDEVLDEYIQAARMTASLMIDIEMVRDEYLAEKAGGKNKATTRTKAKPARKKR
;
A
#
# COMPACT_ATOMS: atom_id res chain seq x y z
N MET A 1 -0.98 21.79 13.57
CA MET A 1 0.17 20.84 13.51
C MET A 1 -0.24 19.68 12.62
N ALA A 2 0.56 19.33 11.62
CA ALA A 2 0.33 18.12 10.83
C ALA A 2 0.50 16.89 11.73
N THR A 3 -0.44 15.95 11.66
CA THR A 3 -0.40 14.71 12.45
C THR A 3 0.70 13.79 11.92
N LEU A 4 1.09 12.77 12.73
CA LEU A 4 2.04 11.75 12.29
C LEU A 4 1.55 11.05 11.00
N ILE A 5 0.23 10.86 10.89
CA ILE A 5 -0.43 10.22 9.75
C ILE A 5 -0.34 11.10 8.50
N ASP A 6 -0.56 12.42 8.61
CA ASP A 6 -0.42 13.33 7.46
C ASP A 6 1.02 13.32 6.90
N LYS A 7 2.03 13.18 7.77
CA LYS A 7 3.43 13.02 7.35
C LYS A 7 3.71 11.67 6.68
N HIS A 8 3.07 10.60 7.16
CA HIS A 8 3.16 9.27 6.53
C HIS A 8 2.49 9.25 5.17
N LEU A 9 1.26 9.79 5.02
CA LEU A 9 0.59 9.90 3.72
C LEU A 9 1.44 10.67 2.71
N ALA A 10 2.00 11.81 3.11
CA ALA A 10 2.90 12.59 2.25
C ALA A 10 4.18 11.82 1.87
N TYR A 11 4.75 11.02 2.78
CA TYR A 11 5.89 10.16 2.47
C TYR A 11 5.52 9.08 1.45
N VAL A 12 4.41 8.37 1.65
CA VAL A 12 4.01 7.28 0.77
C VAL A 12 3.59 7.80 -0.61
N ASP A 13 2.93 8.96 -0.70
CA ASP A 13 2.64 9.63 -1.98
C ASP A 13 3.94 9.98 -2.73
N ASN A 14 4.93 10.56 -2.04
CA ASN A 14 6.23 10.89 -2.64
C ASN A 14 7.01 9.64 -3.09
N ALA A 15 6.95 8.57 -2.29
CA ALA A 15 7.57 7.28 -2.61
C ALA A 15 6.90 6.66 -3.86
N THR A 16 5.58 6.74 -3.96
CA THR A 16 4.79 6.21 -5.08
C THR A 16 5.09 6.96 -6.38
N VAL A 17 5.13 8.30 -6.34
CA VAL A 17 5.49 9.12 -7.51
C VAL A 17 6.91 8.79 -8.00
N SER A 18 7.84 8.58 -7.07
CA SER A 18 9.22 8.21 -7.40
C SER A 18 9.32 6.81 -8.00
N ALA A 19 8.59 5.84 -7.44
CA ALA A 19 8.50 4.48 -7.96
C ALA A 19 7.88 4.42 -9.35
N GLN A 20 6.79 5.15 -9.60
CA GLN A 20 6.14 5.26 -10.91
C GLN A 20 7.08 5.84 -11.98
N LYS A 21 7.84 6.90 -11.64
CA LYS A 21 8.84 7.47 -12.55
C LYS A 21 9.93 6.45 -12.91
N ARG A 22 10.43 5.69 -11.92
CA ARG A 22 11.42 4.63 -12.14
C ARG A 22 10.85 3.52 -13.04
N GLN A 23 9.64 3.05 -12.75
CA GLN A 23 8.95 2.04 -13.55
C GLN A 23 8.76 2.49 -15.00
N GLN A 24 8.37 3.75 -15.23
CA GLN A 24 8.20 4.29 -16.58
C GLN A 24 9.55 4.38 -17.34
N LYS A 25 10.64 4.73 -16.66
CA LYS A 25 11.98 4.75 -17.24
C LYS A 25 12.43 3.35 -17.67
N LEU A 26 12.25 2.36 -16.79
CA LEU A 26 12.57 0.96 -17.08
C LEU A 26 11.70 0.42 -18.21
N TRP A 27 10.41 0.74 -18.23
CA TRP A 27 9.53 0.35 -19.33
C TRP A 27 10.04 0.84 -20.68
N LYS A 28 10.42 2.12 -20.79
CA LYS A 28 11.00 2.67 -22.02
C LYS A 28 12.22 1.87 -22.48
N ALA A 29 13.12 1.53 -21.55
CA ALA A 29 14.31 0.72 -21.85
C ALA A 29 13.97 -0.70 -22.31
N VAL A 30 13.01 -1.36 -21.65
CA VAL A 30 12.49 -2.69 -22.05
C VAL A 30 11.85 -2.63 -23.44
N THR A 31 11.05 -1.60 -23.71
CA THR A 31 10.37 -1.46 -25.00
C THR A 31 11.31 -1.17 -26.17
N ALA A 32 12.43 -0.49 -25.91
CA ALA A 32 13.45 -0.20 -26.92
C ALA A 32 14.14 -1.48 -27.42
N LYS A 33 14.18 -2.53 -26.60
CA LYS A 33 14.81 -3.83 -26.93
C LYS A 33 13.85 -4.85 -27.54
N ARG A 34 12.62 -4.44 -27.89
CA ARG A 34 11.63 -5.32 -28.53
C ARG A 34 12.16 -5.86 -29.85
N SER A 35 11.81 -7.11 -30.14
CA SER A 35 12.07 -7.70 -31.46
C SER A 35 11.21 -7.01 -32.54
N LYS A 36 11.56 -7.20 -33.82
CA LYS A 36 10.76 -6.70 -34.95
C LYS A 36 9.30 -7.20 -34.94
N ALA A 37 9.04 -8.33 -34.28
CA ALA A 37 7.69 -8.88 -34.09
C ALA A 37 6.96 -8.30 -32.86
N GLY A 38 7.56 -7.35 -32.15
CA GLY A 38 6.99 -6.73 -30.95
C GLY A 38 7.17 -7.54 -29.66
N LEU A 39 7.90 -8.66 -29.70
CA LEU A 39 8.14 -9.51 -28.54
C LEU A 39 9.16 -8.86 -27.60
N LEU A 40 8.86 -8.90 -26.29
CA LEU A 40 9.80 -8.49 -25.25
C LEU A 40 10.90 -9.57 -25.08
N PRO A 41 12.15 -9.16 -24.80
CA PRO A 41 13.23 -10.11 -24.54
C PRO A 41 13.00 -10.79 -23.17
N LEU A 42 12.72 -12.09 -23.18
CA LEU A 42 12.34 -12.88 -22.00
C LEU A 42 13.49 -13.10 -21.00
N THR A 43 14.74 -12.87 -21.40
CA THR A 43 15.95 -13.09 -20.60
C THR A 43 16.72 -11.80 -20.34
N ASP A 44 16.05 -10.65 -20.40
CA ASP A 44 16.69 -9.35 -20.22
C ASP A 44 16.64 -8.92 -18.74
N GLU A 45 17.80 -8.66 -18.15
CA GLU A 45 17.92 -8.13 -16.79
C GLU A 45 17.09 -6.85 -16.59
N VAL A 46 16.93 -6.02 -17.63
CA VAL A 46 16.12 -4.80 -17.58
C VAL A 46 14.63 -5.11 -17.48
N LEU A 47 14.17 -6.23 -18.06
CA LEU A 47 12.80 -6.70 -17.92
C LEU A 47 12.55 -7.19 -16.49
N ASP A 48 13.50 -7.91 -15.89
CA ASP A 48 13.40 -8.36 -14.50
C ASP A 48 13.38 -7.18 -13.52
N GLU A 49 14.25 -6.19 -13.72
CA GLU A 49 14.22 -4.94 -12.95
C GLU A 49 12.89 -4.20 -13.09
N TYR A 50 12.32 -4.17 -14.30
CA TYR A 50 11.01 -3.58 -14.54
C TYR A 50 9.91 -4.32 -13.78
N ILE A 51 9.91 -5.66 -13.78
CA ILE A 51 8.95 -6.49 -13.05
C ILE A 51 9.07 -6.23 -11.54
N GLN A 52 10.28 -6.18 -11.00
CA GLN A 52 10.50 -5.87 -9.59
C GLN A 52 10.02 -4.47 -9.24
N ALA A 53 10.33 -3.47 -10.07
CA ALA A 53 9.85 -2.10 -9.88
C ALA A 53 8.32 -2.03 -9.89
N ALA A 54 7.66 -2.75 -10.80
CA ALA A 54 6.20 -2.82 -10.88
C ALA A 54 5.58 -3.46 -9.61
N ARG A 55 6.18 -4.54 -9.08
CA ARG A 55 5.75 -5.15 -7.82
C ARG A 55 5.90 -4.20 -6.64
N MET A 56 7.01 -3.46 -6.58
CA MET A 56 7.25 -2.47 -5.52
C MET A 56 6.23 -1.33 -5.57
N THR A 57 5.94 -0.79 -6.77
CA THR A 57 4.90 0.23 -6.96
C THR A 57 3.53 -0.30 -6.53
N ALA A 58 3.18 -1.53 -6.90
CA ALA A 58 1.91 -2.15 -6.51
C ALA A 58 1.78 -2.30 -4.98
N SER A 59 2.84 -2.75 -4.30
CA SER A 59 2.86 -2.85 -2.84
C SER A 59 2.64 -1.49 -2.18
N LEU A 60 3.33 -0.44 -2.65
CA LEU A 60 3.18 0.92 -2.11
C LEU A 60 1.75 1.46 -2.30
N MET A 61 1.11 1.15 -3.43
CA MET A 61 -0.28 1.57 -3.68
C MET A 61 -1.28 0.87 -2.76
N ILE A 62 -1.07 -0.42 -2.47
CA ILE A 62 -1.89 -1.19 -1.51
C ILE A 62 -1.71 -0.62 -0.09
N ASP A 63 -0.48 -0.31 0.29
CA ASP A 63 -0.19 0.29 1.60
C ASP A 63 -0.86 1.67 1.75
N ILE A 64 -0.94 2.49 0.70
CA ILE A 64 -1.68 3.76 0.71
C ILE A 64 -3.16 3.54 1.00
N GLU A 65 -3.79 2.57 0.34
CA GLU A 65 -5.21 2.29 0.51
C GLU A 65 -5.50 1.84 1.94
N MET A 66 -4.69 0.94 2.51
CA MET A 66 -4.83 0.53 3.91
C MET A 66 -4.65 1.71 4.88
N VAL A 67 -3.62 2.54 4.69
CA VAL A 67 -3.38 3.72 5.57
C VAL A 67 -4.51 4.74 5.43
N ARG A 68 -5.07 4.92 4.24
CA ARG A 68 -6.24 5.79 4.02
C ARG A 68 -7.48 5.24 4.69
N ASP A 69 -7.73 3.94 4.61
CA ASP A 69 -8.87 3.29 5.25
C ASP A 69 -8.74 3.34 6.78
N GLU A 70 -7.56 3.11 7.34
CA GLU A 70 -7.28 3.29 8.77
C GLU A 70 -7.50 4.74 9.22
N TYR A 71 -7.01 5.71 8.44
CA TYR A 71 -7.21 7.14 8.73
C TYR A 71 -8.68 7.55 8.65
N LEU A 72 -9.41 7.08 7.63
CA LEU A 72 -10.85 7.31 7.50
C LEU A 72 -11.61 6.63 8.63
N ALA A 73 -11.20 5.44 9.08
CA ALA A 73 -11.79 4.75 10.23
C ALA A 73 -11.52 5.50 11.55
N GLU A 74 -10.31 6.03 11.77
CA GLU A 74 -10.01 6.87 12.94
C GLU A 74 -10.79 8.19 12.91
N LYS A 75 -10.89 8.86 11.76
CA LYS A 75 -11.66 10.10 11.63
C LYS A 75 -13.18 9.89 11.64
N ALA A 76 -13.68 8.78 11.12
CA ALA A 76 -15.09 8.40 11.22
C ALA A 76 -15.45 7.84 12.61
N GLY A 77 -14.44 7.42 13.39
CA GLY A 77 -14.57 6.67 14.65
C GLY A 77 -14.62 7.50 15.94
N GLY A 78 -14.86 8.81 15.87
CA GLY A 78 -15.16 9.63 17.05
C GLY A 78 -16.51 9.33 17.73
N LYS A 79 -17.32 8.41 17.18
CA LYS A 79 -18.57 7.95 17.79
C LYS A 79 -18.69 6.44 17.65
N ASN A 80 -18.80 5.77 18.79
CA ASN A 80 -19.27 4.39 18.97
C ASN A 80 -18.22 3.28 18.89
N LYS A 81 -17.46 3.09 19.97
CA LYS A 81 -17.20 1.74 20.50
C LYS A 81 -17.01 1.74 22.01
N ALA A 82 -18.03 2.21 22.73
CA ALA A 82 -18.27 1.78 24.10
C ALA A 82 -18.84 0.35 24.07
N THR A 83 -18.00 -0.64 23.84
CA THR A 83 -18.33 -2.04 24.14
C THR A 83 -17.23 -2.63 25.00
N THR A 84 -17.08 -2.06 26.20
CA THR A 84 -16.29 -2.67 27.26
C THR A 84 -17.02 -3.92 27.73
N ARG A 85 -16.62 -5.06 27.17
CA ARG A 85 -16.79 -6.40 27.74
C ARG A 85 -16.50 -6.34 29.25
N THR A 86 -17.54 -6.38 30.07
CA THR A 86 -17.40 -6.65 31.51
C THR A 86 -18.23 -7.90 31.84
N LYS A 87 -17.55 -9.03 31.64
CA LYS A 87 -17.61 -10.31 32.36
C LYS A 87 -18.98 -10.84 32.82
N ALA A 88 -19.31 -11.98 32.24
CA ALA A 88 -20.31 -12.93 32.71
C ALA A 88 -20.06 -13.42 34.16
N LYS A 89 -21.13 -13.37 34.97
CA LYS A 89 -21.54 -14.19 36.15
C LYS A 89 -20.55 -14.34 37.34
N PRO A 90 -21.10 -14.39 38.59
CA PRO A 90 -21.53 -15.68 39.11
C PRO A 90 -22.95 -15.67 39.71
N ALA A 91 -23.71 -16.72 39.42
CA ALA A 91 -24.95 -17.02 40.10
C ALA A 91 -24.65 -17.47 41.55
N ARG A 92 -25.12 -16.72 42.54
CA ARG A 92 -25.09 -17.15 43.96
C ARG A 92 -26.36 -17.93 44.26
N LYS A 93 -26.25 -19.26 44.35
CA LYS A 93 -27.28 -20.12 44.95
C LYS A 93 -26.62 -21.02 46.00
N LYS A 94 -26.79 -20.66 47.28
CA LYS A 94 -26.71 -21.54 48.46
C LYS A 94 -26.98 -20.74 49.73
N ARG A 95 -28.20 -20.83 50.24
CA ARG A 95 -28.55 -21.33 51.57
C ARG A 95 -30.07 -21.37 51.67
#